data_AF-A0A6G4RD68-F1
#
_entry.id   AF-A0A6G4RD68-F1
#
_cell.length_a   1.000
_cell.length_b   1.000
_cell.length_c   1.000
_cell.angle_alpha   90.00
_cell.angle_beta   90.00
_cell.angle_gamma   90.00
#
_symmetry.space_group_name_H-M   'P 1'
#
loop_
_entity.id
_entity.type
_entity.pdbx_description
1 polymer ?
#
loop_
_entity_poly.entity_id
_entity_poly.type
_entity_poly.pdbx_seq_one_letter_code
_entity_poly.pdbx_strand_id
1 'polypeptide(L)'
;MGRIAGFLAVPLGEKFRLLVAAALLVLARVGFVLLPFRRFRRTLLALTCTLARVVPGAPSPAHVAWAVDTADRSIPGHRTCLMRSVSAEAIHCLYGHDIIHRIGVAPAGDNAPATGMDADHVGVPDAIGGFEAHSWIEYDGSVLLGHLEDLARFEPLPPLNGRDQP
;
A
#
# COMPACT_ATOMS: atom_id res chain seq x y z
N MET A 1 -17.92 -0.91 35.94
CA MET A 1 -18.75 -1.07 34.72
C MET A 1 -18.63 0.20 33.89
N GLY A 2 -17.81 0.22 32.83
CA GLY A 2 -17.59 1.45 32.05
C GLY A 2 -16.49 1.41 31.00
N ARG A 3 -16.24 0.27 30.34
CA ARG A 3 -15.20 0.15 29.28
C ARG A 3 -15.69 -0.33 27.92
N ILE A 4 -17.01 -0.50 27.76
CA ILE A 4 -17.62 -1.02 26.52
C ILE A 4 -18.32 0.05 25.67
N ALA A 5 -18.53 1.26 26.20
CA ALA A 5 -19.12 2.36 25.43
C ALA A 5 -18.19 2.94 24.35
N GLY A 6 -16.86 2.85 24.53
CA GLY A 6 -15.88 3.33 23.54
C GLY A 6 -15.79 2.45 22.29
N PHE A 7 -16.03 1.13 22.40
CA PHE A 7 -15.99 0.20 21.26
C PHE A 7 -17.24 0.23 20.38
N LEU A 8 -18.35 0.76 20.91
CA LEU A 8 -19.59 1.01 20.17
C LEU A 8 -19.62 2.41 19.53
N ALA A 9 -18.73 3.31 19.95
CA ALA A 9 -18.59 4.66 19.40
C ALA A 9 -17.59 4.76 18.24
N VAL A 10 -16.94 3.65 17.84
CA VAL A 10 -16.26 3.59 16.54
C VAL A 10 -17.36 3.60 15.47
N PRO A 11 -17.48 4.66 14.65
CA PRO A 11 -18.53 4.77 13.64
C PRO A 11 -18.57 3.50 12.79
N LEU A 12 -19.76 3.00 12.46
CA LEU A 12 -19.92 1.83 11.58
C LEU A 12 -19.12 1.96 10.27
N GLY A 13 -18.98 3.20 9.77
CA GLY A 13 -18.14 3.51 8.61
C GLY A 13 -16.64 3.26 8.84
N GLU A 14 -16.12 3.43 10.05
CA GLU A 14 -14.72 3.16 10.36
C GLU A 14 -14.43 1.65 10.44
N LYS A 15 -15.33 0.87 11.04
CA LYS A 15 -15.25 -0.60 11.02
C LYS A 15 -15.34 -1.13 9.59
N PHE A 16 -16.26 -0.58 8.79
CA PHE A 16 -16.37 -0.93 7.38
C PHE A 16 -15.08 -0.62 6.61
N ARG A 17 -14.48 0.57 6.82
CA ARG A 17 -13.18 0.93 6.22
C ARG A 17 -12.06 -0.04 6.56
N LEU A 18 -11.94 -0.40 7.84
CA LEU A 18 -10.93 -1.37 8.29
C LEU A 18 -11.16 -2.75 7.67
N LEU A 19 -12.41 -3.22 7.59
CA LEU A 19 -12.76 -4.48 6.93
C LEU A 19 -12.44 -4.45 5.44
N VAL A 20 -12.77 -3.36 4.74
CA VAL A 20 -12.44 -3.19 3.33
C VAL A 20 -10.93 -3.15 3.12
N ALA A 21 -10.19 -2.39 3.92
CA ALA A 21 -8.74 -2.35 3.85
C ALA A 21 -8.12 -3.74 4.08
N ALA A 22 -8.60 -4.47 5.09
CA ALA A 22 -8.16 -5.83 5.38
C ALA A 22 -8.47 -6.79 4.22
N ALA A 23 -9.68 -6.74 3.67
CA ALA A 23 -10.07 -7.54 2.52
C ALA A 23 -9.20 -7.24 1.29
N LEU A 24 -8.90 -5.96 1.02
CA LEU A 24 -8.02 -5.54 -0.07
C LEU A 24 -6.59 -6.04 0.11
N LEU A 25 -6.05 -6.05 1.34
CA LEU A 25 -4.70 -6.58 1.62
C LEU A 25 -4.63 -8.10 1.41
N VAL A 26 -5.65 -8.83 1.86
CA VAL A 26 -5.77 -10.28 1.61
C VAL A 26 -5.90 -10.56 0.11
N LEU A 27 -6.72 -9.77 -0.58
CA LEU A 27 -6.92 -9.89 -2.03
C LEU A 27 -5.64 -9.56 -2.81
N ALA A 28 -4.86 -8.55 -2.38
CA ALA A 28 -3.56 -8.24 -2.98
C ALA A 28 -2.57 -9.39 -2.83
N ARG A 29 -2.52 -10.01 -1.64
CA ARG A 29 -1.67 -11.18 -1.39
C ARG A 29 -2.03 -12.35 -2.32
N VAL A 30 -3.31 -12.73 -2.37
CA VAL A 30 -3.78 -13.85 -3.21
C VAL A 30 -3.65 -13.51 -4.70
N GLY A 31 -4.00 -12.28 -5.06
CA GLY A 31 -3.97 -11.79 -6.43
C GLY A 31 -2.57 -11.79 -7.05
N PHE A 32 -1.54 -11.37 -6.31
CA PHE A 32 -0.17 -11.37 -6.81
C PHE A 32 0.41 -12.78 -7.01
N VAL A 33 -0.10 -13.77 -6.28
CA VAL A 33 0.28 -15.19 -6.49
C VAL A 33 -0.41 -15.77 -7.72
N LEU A 34 -1.65 -15.37 -7.99
CA LEU A 34 -2.48 -15.97 -9.04
C LEU A 34 -2.43 -15.24 -10.39
N LEU A 35 -2.13 -13.94 -10.39
CA LEU A 35 -2.32 -13.06 -11.54
C LEU A 35 -1.09 -12.17 -11.78
N PRO A 36 -0.76 -11.83 -13.04
CA PRO A 36 0.22 -10.80 -13.33
C PRO A 36 -0.20 -9.46 -12.74
N PHE A 37 0.75 -8.72 -12.14
CA PHE A 37 0.53 -7.43 -11.47
C PHE A 37 -0.34 -6.47 -12.28
N ARG A 38 -0.06 -6.31 -13.58
CA ARG A 38 -0.81 -5.41 -14.47
C ARG A 38 -2.29 -5.77 -14.57
N ARG A 39 -2.63 -7.06 -14.65
CA ARG A 39 -4.02 -7.53 -14.72
C ARG A 39 -4.70 -7.35 -13.38
N PHE A 40 -4.04 -7.77 -12.31
CA PHE A 40 -4.58 -7.63 -10.96
C PHE A 40 -4.90 -6.18 -10.62
N ARG A 41 -3.94 -5.26 -10.77
CA ARG A 41 -4.14 -3.85 -10.47
C ARG A 41 -5.26 -3.24 -11.30
N ARG A 42 -5.29 -3.50 -12.62
CA ARG A 42 -6.35 -2.96 -13.48
C ARG A 42 -7.74 -3.44 -13.07
N THR A 43 -7.90 -4.72 -12.79
CA THR A 43 -9.19 -5.29 -12.37
C THR A 43 -9.60 -4.78 -10.99
N LEU A 44 -8.66 -4.73 -10.05
CA LEU A 44 -8.91 -4.24 -8.70
C LEU A 44 -9.42 -2.79 -8.73
N LEU A 45 -8.71 -1.92 -9.45
CA LEU A 45 -9.08 -0.50 -9.55
C LEU A 45 -10.41 -0.31 -10.28
N ALA A 46 -10.63 -1.01 -11.40
CA ALA A 46 -11.89 -0.94 -12.12
C ALA A 46 -13.09 -1.35 -11.23
N LEU A 47 -12.91 -2.42 -10.43
CA LEU A 47 -13.92 -2.86 -9.47
C LEU A 47 -14.17 -1.79 -8.40
N THR A 48 -13.12 -1.26 -7.79
CA THR A 48 -13.27 -0.26 -6.73
C THR A 48 -13.90 1.03 -7.24
N CYS A 49 -13.50 1.53 -8.41
CA CYS A 49 -14.09 2.75 -8.94
C CYS A 49 -15.56 2.53 -9.36
N THR A 50 -15.95 1.29 -9.73
CA THR A 50 -17.37 0.93 -9.93
C THR A 50 -18.15 0.91 -8.61
N LEU A 51 -17.54 0.39 -7.55
CA LEU A 51 -18.14 0.31 -6.21
C LEU A 51 -18.16 1.64 -5.46
N ALA A 52 -17.41 2.65 -5.90
CA ALA A 52 -17.32 3.97 -5.26
C ALA A 52 -18.69 4.61 -5.01
N ARG A 53 -19.69 4.36 -5.87
CA ARG A 53 -21.06 4.90 -5.71
C ARG A 53 -21.83 4.34 -4.51
N VAL A 54 -21.39 3.22 -3.95
CA VAL A 54 -22.10 2.47 -2.91
C VAL A 54 -21.44 2.66 -1.54
N VAL A 55 -20.21 3.17 -1.50
CA VAL A 55 -19.45 3.28 -0.26
C VAL A 55 -19.96 4.46 0.59
N PRO A 56 -20.35 4.22 1.85
CA PRO A 56 -20.84 5.29 2.71
C PRO A 56 -19.70 6.13 3.30
N GLY A 57 -19.92 7.45 3.33
CA GLY A 57 -19.08 8.43 4.01
C GLY A 57 -18.01 9.08 3.14
N ALA A 58 -17.44 10.17 3.66
CA ALA A 58 -16.36 10.93 3.03
C ALA A 58 -15.20 11.11 4.03
N PRO A 59 -14.44 10.03 4.32
CA PRO A 59 -13.27 10.11 5.20
C PRO A 59 -12.19 10.99 4.57
N SER A 60 -11.36 11.64 5.39
CA SER A 60 -10.18 12.31 4.85
C SER A 60 -9.19 11.30 4.25
N PRO A 61 -8.42 11.68 3.22
CA PRO A 61 -7.40 10.83 2.62
C PRO A 61 -6.42 10.25 3.64
N ALA A 62 -5.97 11.07 4.60
CA ALA A 62 -5.09 10.62 5.68
C ALA A 62 -5.72 9.53 6.57
N HIS A 63 -7.02 9.64 6.85
CA HIS A 63 -7.73 8.64 7.65
C HIS A 63 -7.89 7.31 6.89
N VAL A 64 -8.07 7.36 5.57
CA VAL A 64 -8.08 6.16 4.73
C VAL A 64 -6.71 5.46 4.75
N ALA A 65 -5.62 6.22 4.59
CA ALA A 65 -4.27 5.67 4.68
C ALA A 65 -3.98 5.06 6.06
N TRP A 66 -4.40 5.74 7.14
CA TRP A 66 -4.32 5.21 8.50
C TRP A 66 -5.09 3.89 8.68
N ALA A 67 -6.27 3.77 8.07
CA ALA A 67 -7.05 2.53 8.12
C ALA A 67 -6.31 1.36 7.44
N VAL A 68 -5.58 1.62 6.35
CA VAL A 68 -4.74 0.60 5.67
C VAL A 68 -3.54 0.22 6.53
N ASP A 69 -2.83 1.19 7.11
CA ASP A 69 -1.71 0.93 8.05
C ASP A 69 -2.17 0.12 9.27
N THR A 70 -3.33 0.48 9.82
CA THR A 70 -3.92 -0.23 10.95
C THR A 70 -4.36 -1.65 10.58
N ALA A 71 -5.00 -1.81 9.42
CA ALA A 71 -5.40 -3.12 8.92
C ALA A 71 -4.19 -4.03 8.68
N ASP A 72 -3.12 -3.52 8.05
CA ASP A 72 -1.88 -4.25 7.78
C ASP A 72 -1.27 -4.85 9.05
N ARG A 73 -1.19 -4.04 10.13
CA ARG A 73 -0.67 -4.50 11.44
C ARG A 73 -1.55 -5.54 12.12
N SER A 74 -2.84 -5.59 11.79
CA SER A 74 -3.79 -6.52 12.43
C SER A 74 -3.86 -7.89 11.78
N ILE A 75 -3.31 -8.06 10.57
CA ILE A 75 -3.42 -9.31 9.81
C ILE A 75 -2.09 -10.08 9.91
N PRO A 76 -2.11 -11.37 10.31
CA PRO A 76 -0.89 -12.15 10.48
C PRO A 76 -0.14 -12.37 9.16
N GLY A 77 1.19 -12.23 9.17
CA GLY A 77 2.11 -12.42 8.05
C GLY A 77 2.85 -11.15 7.58
N HIS A 78 3.74 -11.27 6.60
CA HIS A 78 4.44 -10.13 5.98
C HIS A 78 3.74 -9.67 4.70
N ARG A 79 3.63 -8.36 4.53
CA ARG A 79 3.13 -7.69 3.32
C ARG A 79 4.26 -6.87 2.74
N THR A 80 4.41 -6.93 1.42
CA THR A 80 5.37 -6.08 0.73
C THR A 80 4.83 -4.65 0.68
N CYS A 81 5.73 -3.68 0.54
CA CYS A 81 5.37 -2.27 0.32
C CYS A 81 4.35 -2.14 -0.82
N LEU A 82 4.54 -2.90 -1.90
CA LEU A 82 3.67 -2.89 -3.08
C LEU A 82 2.25 -3.40 -2.82
N MET A 83 2.08 -4.44 -2.01
CA MET A 83 0.74 -4.91 -1.64
C MET A 83 -0.01 -3.82 -0.89
N ARG A 84 0.69 -3.14 0.03
CA ARG A 84 0.12 -2.11 0.89
C ARG A 84 -0.22 -0.84 0.11
N SER A 85 0.64 -0.39 -0.79
CA SER A 85 0.40 0.77 -1.65
C SER A 85 -0.73 0.50 -2.66
N VAL A 86 -0.82 -0.69 -3.25
CA VAL A 86 -1.95 -1.05 -4.14
C VAL A 86 -3.27 -1.13 -3.37
N SER A 87 -3.28 -1.70 -2.16
CA SER A 87 -4.49 -1.71 -1.34
C SER A 87 -4.92 -0.31 -0.93
N ALA A 88 -3.97 0.58 -0.62
CA ALA A 88 -4.22 2.00 -0.37
C ALA A 88 -4.81 2.69 -1.62
N GLU A 89 -4.20 2.53 -2.79
CA GLU A 89 -4.71 3.06 -4.05
C GLU A 89 -6.16 2.61 -4.31
N ALA A 90 -6.46 1.34 -4.10
CA ALA A 90 -7.79 0.78 -4.31
C ALA A 90 -8.85 1.38 -3.37
N ILE A 91 -8.56 1.51 -2.07
CA ILE A 91 -9.50 2.14 -1.13
C ILE A 91 -9.62 3.64 -1.38
N HIS A 92 -8.57 4.32 -1.83
CA HIS A 92 -8.65 5.73 -2.21
C HIS A 92 -9.52 5.92 -3.49
N CYS A 93 -9.48 5.00 -4.47
CA CYS A 93 -10.43 5.07 -5.59
C CYS A 93 -11.89 4.88 -5.14
N LEU A 94 -12.15 4.02 -4.13
CA LEU A 94 -13.51 3.87 -3.58
C LEU A 94 -14.07 5.19 -3.05
N TYR A 95 -13.23 6.06 -2.50
CA TYR A 95 -13.61 7.37 -1.96
C TYR A 95 -13.42 8.53 -2.95
N GLY A 96 -12.98 8.27 -4.19
CA GLY A 96 -12.76 9.29 -5.20
C GLY A 96 -11.59 10.24 -4.91
N HIS A 97 -10.62 9.80 -4.12
CA HIS A 97 -9.42 10.59 -3.84
C HIS A 97 -8.45 10.52 -5.01
N ASP A 98 -7.99 11.69 -5.48
CA ASP A 98 -6.94 11.78 -6.49
C ASP A 98 -5.56 11.62 -5.86
N ILE A 99 -5.11 10.37 -5.75
CA ILE A 99 -3.82 10.01 -5.16
C ILE A 99 -2.84 9.60 -6.25
N ILE A 100 -1.55 9.82 -5.99
CA ILE A 100 -0.47 9.38 -6.86
C ILE A 100 0.19 8.17 -6.21
N HIS A 101 0.16 7.02 -6.90
CA HIS A 101 0.89 5.83 -6.51
C HIS A 101 2.28 5.87 -7.15
N ARG A 102 3.32 6.00 -6.32
CA ARG A 102 4.71 6.01 -6.73
C ARG A 102 5.37 4.66 -6.45
N ILE A 103 6.24 4.25 -7.38
CA ILE A 103 7.20 3.16 -7.19
C ILE A 103 8.55 3.76 -7.52
N GLY A 104 9.50 3.67 -6.60
CA GLY A 104 10.85 4.19 -6.78
C GLY A 104 11.90 3.13 -6.51
N VAL A 105 13.10 3.39 -7.03
CA VAL A 105 14.26 2.51 -6.87
C VAL A 105 15.42 3.33 -6.35
N ALA A 106 16.19 2.76 -5.43
CA ALA A 106 17.43 3.34 -4.92
C ALA A 106 18.53 2.28 -4.91
N PRO A 107 19.81 2.67 -5.00
CA PRO A 107 20.90 1.79 -4.60
C PRO A 107 20.66 1.33 -3.16
N ALA A 108 20.85 0.04 -2.90
CA ALA A 108 20.79 -0.50 -1.55
C ALA A 108 21.86 0.20 -0.70
N GLY A 109 21.46 0.75 0.45
CA GLY A 109 22.39 1.50 1.31
C GLY A 109 23.54 0.62 1.84
N ASP A 110 24.54 1.24 2.46
CA ASP A 110 25.75 0.57 2.98
C ASP A 110 25.47 -0.54 4.05
N ASN A 111 24.21 -0.69 4.45
CA ASN A 111 23.70 -1.75 5.33
C ASN A 111 23.13 -2.96 4.56
N ALA A 112 23.22 -2.99 3.23
CA ALA A 112 22.93 -4.19 2.46
C ALA A 112 23.85 -5.29 2.98
N PRO A 113 23.34 -6.44 3.45
CA PRO A 113 24.20 -7.52 3.90
C PRO A 113 25.12 -7.83 2.74
N ALA A 114 26.41 -7.57 2.94
CA ALA A 114 27.45 -8.02 2.04
C ALA A 114 27.14 -9.49 1.78
N THR A 115 26.86 -9.84 0.53
CA THR A 115 26.58 -11.22 0.13
C THR A 115 27.73 -12.08 0.64
N GLY A 116 27.46 -12.74 1.77
CA GLY A 116 28.44 -13.33 2.66
C GLY A 116 27.72 -14.41 3.44
N MET A 117 27.39 -15.48 2.72
CA MET A 117 27.57 -16.86 3.16
C MET A 117 27.29 -17.19 4.64
N ASP A 118 26.10 -16.91 5.17
CA ASP A 118 25.56 -17.61 6.36
C ASP A 118 24.12 -18.03 6.07
N ALA A 119 23.98 -19.26 5.60
CA ALA A 119 22.73 -19.83 5.08
C ALA A 119 21.80 -20.35 6.20
N ASP A 120 21.35 -19.47 7.11
CA ASP A 120 20.37 -19.91 8.12
C ASP A 120 19.22 -18.92 8.43
N HIS A 121 19.08 -17.82 7.68
CA HIS A 121 17.90 -16.95 7.75
C HIS A 121 17.27 -16.79 6.36
N VAL A 122 16.14 -17.48 6.13
CA VAL A 122 15.28 -17.27 4.95
C VAL A 122 14.49 -15.97 5.14
N GLY A 123 15.19 -14.85 5.10
CA GLY A 123 14.62 -13.54 4.77
C GLY A 123 15.01 -13.25 3.33
N VAL A 124 14.05 -13.05 2.44
CA VAL A 124 14.35 -12.50 1.11
C VAL A 124 14.82 -11.07 1.35
N PRO A 125 16.10 -10.72 1.13
CA PRO A 125 16.51 -9.32 1.22
C PRO A 125 15.73 -8.55 0.16
N ASP A 126 15.14 -7.43 0.57
CA ASP A 126 14.40 -6.52 -0.33
C ASP A 126 15.33 -5.87 -1.38
N ALA A 127 16.64 -6.11 -1.25
CA ALA A 127 17.67 -5.72 -2.19
C ALA A 127 18.10 -6.90 -3.07
N ILE A 128 17.80 -6.82 -4.38
CA ILE A 128 18.32 -7.75 -5.37
C ILE A 128 19.38 -7.00 -6.19
N GLY A 129 20.65 -7.38 -6.05
CA GLY A 129 21.73 -6.87 -6.90
C GLY A 129 22.18 -5.44 -6.62
N GLY A 130 22.11 -4.98 -5.37
CA GLY A 130 22.56 -3.64 -4.98
C GLY A 130 21.53 -2.54 -5.21
N PHE A 131 20.28 -2.89 -5.52
CA PHE A 131 19.16 -1.96 -5.62
C PHE A 131 18.00 -2.45 -4.78
N GLU A 132 17.28 -1.50 -4.18
CA GLU A 132 16.05 -1.70 -3.42
C GLU A 132 14.90 -0.92 -4.07
N ALA A 133 13.71 -1.48 -4.00
CA ALA A 133 12.51 -0.88 -4.55
C ALA A 133 11.53 -0.57 -3.42
N HIS A 134 10.91 0.61 -3.49
CA HIS A 134 9.91 1.01 -2.51
C HIS A 134 8.70 1.62 -3.21
N SER A 135 7.54 1.55 -2.56
CA SER A 135 6.31 2.10 -3.09
C SER A 135 5.54 2.86 -2.01
N TRP A 136 4.98 4.00 -2.40
CA TRP A 136 4.31 4.93 -1.50
C TRP A 136 3.13 5.61 -2.19
N ILE A 137 2.23 6.16 -1.37
CA ILE A 137 1.06 6.92 -1.81
C ILE A 137 1.23 8.38 -1.44
N GLU A 138 1.05 9.26 -2.43
CA GLU A 138 1.04 10.71 -2.27
C GLU A 138 -0.37 11.26 -2.48
N TYR A 139 -0.69 12.31 -1.73
CA TYR A 139 -1.88 13.12 -1.92
C TYR A 139 -1.52 14.57 -1.62
N ASP A 140 -1.81 15.48 -2.54
CA ASP A 140 -1.53 16.92 -2.41
C ASP A 140 -0.07 17.20 -1.98
N GLY A 141 0.88 16.53 -2.64
CA GLY A 141 2.32 16.64 -2.36
C GLY A 141 2.80 15.99 -1.05
N SER A 142 1.90 15.40 -0.26
CA SER A 142 2.23 14.76 1.02
C SER A 142 2.19 13.23 0.93
N VAL A 143 3.17 12.55 1.53
CA VAL A 143 3.19 11.08 1.60
C VAL A 143 2.22 10.61 2.68
N LEU A 144 1.18 9.88 2.27
CA LEU A 144 0.16 9.35 3.17
C LEU A 144 0.50 7.95 3.70
N LEU A 145 1.17 7.13 2.89
CA LEU A 145 1.50 5.75 3.23
C LEU A 145 2.81 5.33 2.55
N GLY A 146 3.63 4.56 3.26
CA GLY A 146 4.96 4.15 2.79
C GLY A 146 6.03 5.22 3.03
N HIS A 147 5.92 6.00 4.10
CA HIS A 147 6.98 6.93 4.48
C HIS A 147 8.25 6.20 4.93
N LEU A 148 9.40 6.68 4.48
CA LEU A 148 10.74 6.31 4.94
C LEU A 148 11.52 7.61 5.23
N GLU A 149 12.43 7.59 6.21
CA GLU A 149 13.25 8.77 6.56
C GLU A 149 14.11 9.24 5.38
N ASP A 150 14.55 8.29 4.56
CA ASP A 150 15.40 8.46 3.40
C ASP A 150 14.62 8.36 2.07
N LEU A 151 13.29 8.53 2.08
CA LEU A 151 12.45 8.38 0.88
C LEU A 151 12.94 9.20 -0.33
N ALA A 152 13.60 10.34 -0.07
CA ALA A 152 14.17 11.20 -1.10
C ALA A 152 15.26 10.54 -1.97
N ARG A 153 15.89 9.44 -1.52
CA ARG A 153 16.88 8.71 -2.34
C ARG A 153 16.25 7.84 -3.42
N PHE A 154 14.95 7.54 -3.30
CA PHE A 154 14.25 6.70 -4.26
C PHE A 154 13.86 7.53 -5.47
N GLU A 155 14.41 7.17 -6.62
CA GLU A 155 14.04 7.78 -7.89
C GLU A 155 12.72 7.16 -8.38
N PRO A 156 11.63 7.94 -8.54
CA PRO A 156 10.37 7.41 -9.02
C PRO A 156 10.49 6.90 -10.45
N LEU A 157 10.00 5.70 -10.70
CA LEU A 157 10.02 5.12 -12.04
C LEU A 157 9.12 5.94 -12.98
N PRO A 158 9.66 6.47 -14.10
CA PRO A 158 8.85 7.07 -15.12
C PRO A 158 8.04 5.99 -15.87
N PRO A 159 7.07 6.39 -16.71
CA PRO A 159 6.43 5.47 -17.63
C PRO A 159 7.49 4.77 -18.51
N LEU A 160 7.63 3.45 -18.36
CA LEU A 160 8.61 2.65 -19.14
C LEU A 160 8.32 2.61 -20.66
N ASN A 161 7.22 3.23 -21.10
CA ASN A 161 6.83 3.34 -22.50
C ASN A 161 7.37 4.63 -23.17
N GLY A 162 8.24 5.40 -22.50
CA GLY A 162 8.96 6.53 -23.09
C GLY A 162 8.07 7.71 -23.50
N ARG A 163 6.84 7.77 -22.97
CA ARG A 163 5.99 8.95 -23.12
C ARG A 163 6.22 9.80 -21.89
N ASP A 164 7.05 10.82 -22.05
CA ASP A 164 7.20 11.89 -21.08
C ASP A 164 5.80 12.41 -20.72
N GLN A 165 5.54 12.53 -19.42
CA GLN A 165 4.34 13.18 -18.92
C GLN A 165 4.55 14.70 -19.09
N PRO A 166 3.57 15.45 -19.63
CA PRO A 166 3.72 16.86 -19.95
C PRO A 166 4.03 17.73 -18.73
#